data_AF-A0A964QAK5-F1
#
_entry.id   AF-A0A964QAK5-F1
#
_cell.length_a   1.000
_cell.length_b   1.000
_cell.length_c   1.000
_cell.angle_alpha   90.00
_cell.angle_beta   90.00
_cell.angle_gamma   90.00
#
_symmetry.space_group_name_H-M   'P 1'
#
loop_
_entity.id
_entity.type
_entity.pdbx_description
1 polymer ?
#
loop_
_entity_poly.entity_id
_entity_poly.type
_entity_poly.pdbx_seq_one_letter_code
_entity_poly.pdbx_strand_id
1 'polypeptide(L)'
;MPFTPRQSVAGLTVGILGTALAIALGLVLPLDHHSRDRVDNALLLLGVMGVLLALVLPLSGLITHTRGNRATLGIYGALSAAAVALADFGSMSGVGWAIKLTTAAVAAAALRGLARRA
;
A
#
# COMPACT_ATOMS: atom_id res chain seq x y z
N MET A 1 -4.56 -6.11 23.41
CA MET A 1 -3.68 -5.07 23.98
C MET A 1 -3.07 -4.29 22.83
N PRO A 2 -3.05 -2.94 22.86
CA PRO A 2 -2.44 -2.14 21.78
C PRO A 2 -0.93 -2.37 21.70
N PHE A 3 -0.36 -2.35 20.50
CA PHE A 3 1.08 -2.47 20.33
C PHE A 3 1.81 -1.26 20.93
N THR A 4 2.99 -1.50 21.50
CA THR A 4 3.87 -0.40 21.90
C THR A 4 4.23 0.43 20.66
N PRO A 5 4.57 1.73 20.82
CA PRO A 5 4.98 2.57 19.70
C PRO A 5 6.14 1.96 18.90
N ARG A 6 7.12 1.35 19.58
CA ARG A 6 8.27 0.69 18.93
C ARG A 6 7.85 -0.53 18.11
N GLN A 7 6.98 -1.39 18.65
CA GLN A 7 6.46 -2.56 17.93
C GLN A 7 5.62 -2.16 16.71
N SER A 8 4.80 -1.10 16.86
CA SER A 8 4.00 -0.56 15.76
C SER A 8 4.87 -0.05 14.62
N VAL A 9 5.86 0.80 14.91
CA VAL A 9 6.80 1.32 13.90
C VAL A 9 7.58 0.17 13.26
N ALA A 10 8.07 -0.78 14.04
CA ALA A 10 8.82 -1.92 13.52
C ALA A 10 7.96 -2.76 12.56
N GLY A 11 6.72 -3.10 12.95
CA GLY A 11 5.80 -3.86 12.10
C GLY A 11 5.44 -3.13 10.80
N LEU A 12 5.13 -1.83 10.88
CA LEU A 12 4.86 -1.01 9.71
C LEU A 12 6.08 -0.87 8.79
N THR A 13 7.28 -0.71 9.37
CA THR A 13 8.55 -0.64 8.62
C THR A 13 8.84 -1.94 7.90
N VAL A 14 8.63 -3.10 8.54
CA VAL A 14 8.76 -4.41 7.87
C VAL A 14 7.76 -4.53 6.73
N GLY A 15 6.51 -4.09 6.91
CA GLY A 15 5.51 -4.04 5.84
C GLY A 15 5.94 -3.16 4.66
N ILE A 16 6.51 -1.98 4.94
CA ILE A 16 7.08 -1.07 3.92
C ILE A 16 8.19 -1.78 3.14
N LEU A 17 9.16 -2.36 3.83
CA LEU A 17 10.31 -3.02 3.21
C LEU A 17 9.88 -4.22 2.35
N GLY A 18 8.95 -5.04 2.85
CA GLY A 18 8.39 -6.16 2.09
C GLY A 18 7.65 -5.71 0.83
N THR A 19 6.86 -4.63 0.92
CA THR A 19 6.14 -4.06 -0.22
C THR A 19 7.11 -3.49 -1.26
N ALA A 20 8.11 -2.73 -0.82
CA ALA A 20 9.14 -2.17 -1.68
C ALA A 20 9.96 -3.27 -2.38
N LEU A 21 10.29 -4.34 -1.67
CA LEU A 21 11.00 -5.49 -2.24
C LEU A 21 10.15 -6.20 -3.31
N ALA A 22 8.86 -6.42 -3.05
CA ALA A 22 7.96 -7.05 -4.02
C ALA A 22 7.85 -6.22 -5.31
N ILE A 23 7.72 -4.89 -5.19
CA ILE A 23 7.73 -3.98 -6.33
C ILE A 23 9.06 -4.07 -7.09
N ALA A 24 10.19 -3.99 -6.38
CA ALA A 24 11.51 -4.04 -7.01
C ALA A 24 11.74 -5.37 -7.76
N LEU A 25 11.35 -6.50 -7.17
CA LEU A 25 11.44 -7.81 -7.82
C LEU A 25 10.55 -7.88 -9.06
N GLY A 26 9.31 -7.38 -8.98
CA GLY A 26 8.40 -7.33 -10.14
C GLY A 26 8.90 -6.47 -11.30
N LEU A 27 9.69 -5.43 -11.02
CA LEU A 27 10.28 -4.55 -12.03
C LEU A 27 11.57 -5.10 -12.66
N VAL A 28 12.38 -5.82 -11.88
CA VAL A 28 13.71 -6.27 -12.31
C VAL A 28 13.69 -7.66 -12.95
N LEU A 29 12.74 -8.54 -12.57
CA LEU A 29 12.71 -9.89 -13.13
C LEU A 29 12.26 -9.87 -14.61
N PRO A 30 13.02 -10.50 -15.52
CA PRO A 30 12.53 -10.78 -16.86
C PRO A 30 11.47 -11.89 -16.74
N LEU A 31 10.22 -11.55 -17.04
CA LEU A 31 9.08 -12.45 -16.98
C LEU A 31 8.49 -12.65 -18.37
N ASP A 32 8.07 -13.87 -18.67
CA ASP A 32 7.20 -14.16 -19.79
C ASP A 32 5.81 -13.52 -19.57
N HIS A 33 5.04 -13.36 -20.64
CA HIS A 33 3.77 -12.62 -20.63
C HIS A 33 2.81 -13.15 -19.54
N HIS A 34 2.71 -14.47 -19.37
CA HIS A 34 1.81 -15.06 -18.38
C HIS A 34 2.27 -14.89 -16.93
N SER A 35 3.59 -14.92 -16.67
CA SER A 35 4.11 -14.63 -15.33
C SER A 35 4.02 -13.14 -15.02
N ARG A 36 4.11 -12.27 -16.03
CA ARG A 36 3.96 -10.82 -15.87
C ARG A 36 2.54 -10.46 -15.44
N ASP A 37 1.52 -11.03 -16.09
CA ASP A 37 0.11 -10.86 -15.68
C ASP A 37 -0.11 -11.29 -14.21
N ARG A 38 0.52 -12.38 -13.76
CA ARG A 38 0.43 -12.83 -12.35
C ARG A 38 1.10 -11.86 -11.40
N VAL A 39 2.25 -11.30 -11.78
CA VAL A 39 2.97 -10.30 -10.98
C VAL A 39 2.18 -9.00 -10.90
N ASP A 40 1.57 -8.54 -12.00
CA ASP A 40 0.72 -7.35 -12.02
C ASP A 40 -0.52 -7.53 -11.12
N ASN A 41 -1.16 -8.69 -11.20
CA ASN A 41 -2.27 -9.04 -10.29
C ASN A 41 -1.83 -9.10 -8.82
N ALA A 42 -0.63 -9.60 -8.54
CA ALA A 42 -0.08 -9.64 -7.20
C ALA A 42 0.27 -8.24 -6.66
N LEU A 43 0.86 -7.38 -7.50
CA LEU A 43 1.15 -5.99 -7.17
C LEU A 43 -0.13 -5.19 -6.91
N LEU A 44 -1.17 -5.45 -7.70
CA LEU A 44 -2.49 -4.89 -7.51
C LEU A 44 -3.08 -5.29 -6.16
N LEU A 45 -3.12 -6.59 -5.86
CA LEU A 45 -3.72 -7.09 -4.63
C LEU A 45 -2.95 -6.59 -3.40
N LEU A 46 -1.61 -6.59 -3.48
CA LEU A 46 -0.73 -6.04 -2.46
C LEU A 46 -0.99 -4.54 -2.25
N GLY A 47 -1.09 -3.77 -3.32
CA GLY A 47 -1.32 -2.33 -3.26
C GLY A 47 -2.71 -1.95 -2.74
N VAL A 48 -3.76 -2.67 -3.15
CA VAL A 48 -5.12 -2.45 -2.64
C VAL A 48 -5.19 -2.80 -1.16
N MET A 49 -4.65 -3.96 -0.75
CA MET A 49 -4.62 -4.35 0.66
C MET A 49 -3.83 -3.35 1.50
N GLY A 50 -2.69 -2.87 1.01
CA GLY A 50 -1.86 -1.91 1.74
C GLY A 50 -2.54 -0.55 1.94
N VAL A 51 -3.27 -0.05 0.93
CA VAL A 51 -4.08 1.17 1.07
C VAL A 51 -5.23 0.98 2.05
N LEU A 52 -5.92 -0.17 2.03
CA LEU A 52 -6.98 -0.49 2.99
C LEU A 52 -6.43 -0.59 4.42
N LEU A 53 -5.28 -1.25 4.61
CA LEU A 53 -4.61 -1.33 5.90
C LEU A 53 -4.21 0.05 6.42
N ALA A 54 -3.69 0.93 5.56
CA ALA A 54 -3.36 2.31 5.93
C ALA A 54 -4.59 3.12 6.40
N LEU A 55 -5.79 2.75 5.95
CA LEU A 55 -7.05 3.37 6.36
C LEU A 55 -7.67 2.72 7.61
N VAL A 56 -7.59 1.40 7.74
CA VAL A 56 -8.21 0.62 8.83
C VAL A 56 -7.37 0.59 10.10
N LEU A 57 -6.04 0.47 9.99
CA LEU A 57 -5.14 0.41 11.15
C LEU A 57 -5.22 1.64 12.08
N PRO A 58 -5.36 2.88 11.59
CA PRO A 58 -5.63 4.04 12.43
C PRO A 58 -7.00 4.04 13.11
N LEU A 59 -7.96 3.25 12.62
CA LEU A 59 -9.33 3.18 13.16
C LEU A 59 -9.50 2.03 14.15
N SER A 60 -8.68 0.97 14.04
CA SER A 60 -8.80 -0.24 14.86
C SER A 60 -8.32 -0.09 16.30
N GLY A 61 -7.59 0.98 16.62
CA GLY A 61 -6.96 1.17 17.93
C GLY A 61 -5.81 0.19 18.23
N LEU A 62 -5.43 -0.66 17.27
CA LEU A 62 -4.31 -1.61 17.40
C LEU A 62 -2.95 -0.88 17.42
N ILE A 63 -2.87 0.24 16.72
CA ILE A 63 -1.66 1.06 16.60
C ILE A 63 -1.77 2.29 17.48
N THR A 64 -0.70 2.58 18.23
CA THR A 64 -0.60 3.81 19.03
C THR A 64 -0.55 5.05 18.13
N HIS A 65 -1.34 6.08 18.42
CA HIS A 65 -1.37 7.33 17.64
C HIS A 65 -0.16 8.24 17.92
N THR A 66 1.04 7.80 17.56
CA THR A 66 2.25 8.62 17.61
C THR A 66 2.52 9.26 16.25
N ARG A 67 3.29 10.38 16.24
CA ARG A 67 3.76 11.00 14.97
C ARG A 67 4.53 10.00 14.11
N GLY A 68 5.35 9.15 14.72
CA GLY A 68 6.11 8.09 14.03
C GLY A 68 5.20 7.12 13.29
N ASN A 69 4.23 6.51 14.00
CA ASN A 69 3.29 5.56 13.38
C ASN A 69 2.48 6.20 12.24
N ARG A 70 2.08 7.47 12.37
CA ARG A 70 1.36 8.19 11.30
C ARG A 70 2.23 8.39 10.05
N ALA A 71 3.49 8.78 10.22
CA ALA A 71 4.41 8.92 9.10
C ALA A 71 4.65 7.57 8.41
N THR A 72 4.88 6.50 9.18
CA THR A 72 5.10 5.16 8.63
C THR A 72 3.86 4.63 7.91
N LEU A 73 2.64 4.83 8.43
CA LEU A 73 1.39 4.51 7.75
C LEU A 73 1.21 5.30 6.45
N GLY A 74 1.61 6.58 6.43
CA GLY A 74 1.58 7.39 5.22
C GLY A 74 2.52 6.87 4.13
N ILE A 75 3.77 6.52 4.50
CA ILE A 75 4.74 5.91 3.59
C ILE A 75 4.22 4.58 3.06
N TYR A 76 3.69 3.73 3.94
CA TYR A 76 3.10 2.45 3.57
C TYR A 76 1.94 2.59 2.59
N GLY A 77 1.00 3.52 2.84
CA GLY A 77 -0.10 3.81 1.94
C GLY A 77 0.35 4.35 0.58
N ALA A 78 1.36 5.21 0.54
CA ALA A 78 1.92 5.76 -0.69
C ALA A 78 2.60 4.67 -1.55
N LEU A 79 3.40 3.80 -0.94
CA LEU A 79 4.01 2.64 -1.59
C LEU A 79 2.96 1.68 -2.15
N SER A 80 1.89 1.45 -1.39
CA SER A 80 0.78 0.60 -1.80
C SER A 80 0.03 1.18 -3.00
N ALA A 81 -0.20 2.50 -3.03
CA ALA A 81 -0.76 3.18 -4.19
C ALA A 81 0.17 3.11 -5.42
N ALA A 82 1.48 3.22 -5.23
CA ALA A 82 2.46 3.05 -6.30
C ALA A 82 2.42 1.62 -6.88
N ALA A 83 2.25 0.59 -6.05
CA ALA A 83 2.10 -0.80 -6.51
C ALA A 83 0.88 -0.97 -7.44
N VAL A 84 -0.27 -0.39 -7.09
CA VAL A 84 -1.47 -0.41 -7.94
C VAL A 84 -1.27 0.40 -9.23
N ALA A 85 -0.54 1.51 -9.16
CA ALA A 85 -0.26 2.32 -10.34
C ALA A 85 0.64 1.58 -11.34
N LEU A 86 1.57 0.75 -10.85
CA LEU A 86 2.50 -0.04 -11.65
C LEU A 86 1.86 -1.28 -12.27
N ALA A 87 0.82 -1.84 -11.65
CA ALA A 87 0.09 -2.97 -12.21
C ALA A 87 -0.46 -2.63 -13.60
N ASP A 88 -0.11 -3.43 -14.60
CA ASP A 88 -0.70 -3.35 -15.93
C ASP A 88 -2.02 -4.14 -15.97
N PHE A 89 -3.02 -3.57 -16.63
CA PHE A 89 -4.36 -4.17 -16.74
C PHE A 89 -4.65 -4.75 -18.12
N GLY A 90 -3.67 -4.74 -19.04
CA GLY A 90 -3.78 -5.37 -20.35
C GLY A 90 -5.09 -5.03 -21.06
N SER A 91 -5.90 -6.06 -21.35
CA SER A 91 -7.18 -5.95 -22.08
C SER A 91 -8.32 -5.26 -21.31
N MET A 92 -8.16 -4.97 -20.00
CA MET A 92 -9.16 -4.31 -19.15
C MET A 92 -8.80 -2.86 -18.82
N SER A 93 -8.25 -2.11 -19.78
CA SER A 93 -7.74 -0.75 -19.59
C SER A 93 -8.73 0.22 -18.91
N GLY A 94 -10.04 0.11 -19.18
CA GLY A 94 -11.08 0.95 -18.56
C GLY A 94 -11.33 0.64 -17.08
N VAL A 95 -11.43 -0.65 -16.73
CA VAL A 95 -11.60 -1.10 -15.33
C VAL A 95 -10.32 -0.85 -14.53
N GLY A 96 -9.16 -1.04 -15.16
CA GLY A 96 -7.86 -0.75 -14.58
C GLY A 96 -7.68 0.71 -14.18
N TRP A 97 -8.10 1.63 -15.05
CA TRP A 97 -8.10 3.07 -14.74
C TRP A 97 -8.99 3.42 -13.55
N ALA A 98 -10.19 2.83 -13.49
CA ALA A 98 -11.10 3.04 -12.36
C ALA A 98 -10.51 2.55 -11.04
N ILE A 99 -9.83 1.39 -11.05
CA ILE A 99 -9.13 0.86 -9.87
C ILE A 99 -7.99 1.78 -9.46
N LYS A 100 -7.12 2.19 -10.39
CA LYS A 100 -6.01 3.12 -10.11
C LYS A 100 -6.50 4.44 -9.51
N LEU A 101 -7.54 5.04 -10.08
CA LEU A 101 -8.14 6.28 -9.57
C LEU A 101 -8.76 6.10 -8.18
N THR A 102 -9.49 5.00 -7.97
CA THR A 102 -10.12 4.71 -6.68
C THR A 102 -9.05 4.49 -5.61
N THR A 103 -8.03 3.69 -5.88
CA THR A 103 -6.91 3.47 -4.94
C THR A 103 -6.16 4.77 -4.64
N ALA A 104 -5.91 5.61 -5.66
CA ALA A 104 -5.29 6.92 -5.46
C ALA A 104 -6.15 7.85 -4.60
N ALA A 105 -7.46 7.88 -4.82
CA ALA A 105 -8.40 8.67 -4.03
C ALA A 105 -8.46 8.19 -2.56
N VAL A 106 -8.50 6.88 -2.34
CA VAL A 106 -8.48 6.27 -1.00
C VAL A 106 -7.16 6.54 -0.30
N ALA A 107 -6.02 6.41 -0.99
CA ALA A 107 -4.72 6.74 -0.43
C ALA A 107 -4.62 8.23 -0.07
N ALA A 108 -5.11 9.13 -0.92
CA ALA A 108 -5.18 10.55 -0.63
C ALA A 108 -6.08 10.87 0.57
N ALA A 109 -7.22 10.18 0.69
CA ALA A 109 -8.12 10.30 1.84
C ALA A 109 -7.46 9.79 3.13
N ALA A 110 -6.76 8.64 3.07
CA ALA A 110 -6.01 8.09 4.20
C ALA A 110 -4.89 9.06 4.64
N LEU A 111 -4.12 9.60 3.69
CA LEU A 111 -3.06 10.59 3.96
C LEU A 111 -3.63 11.89 4.54
N ARG A 112 -4.74 12.42 4.01
CA ARG A 112 -5.42 13.58 4.60
C ARG A 112 -5.95 13.28 6.01
N GLY A 113 -6.51 12.11 6.23
CA GLY A 113 -7.00 11.68 7.55
C GLY A 113 -5.87 11.59 8.58
N LEU A 114 -4.70 11.08 8.16
CA LEU A 114 -3.48 11.05 8.98
C LEU A 114 -2.94 12.45 9.27
N ALA A 115 -2.96 13.35 8.28
CA ALA A 115 -2.47 14.73 8.41
C ALA A 115 -3.38 15.61 9.29
N ARG A 116 -4.71 15.47 9.20
CA ARG A 116 -5.68 16.27 9.97
C ARG A 116 -5.79 15.88 11.45
N ARG A 117 -5.35 14.68 11.82
CA ARG A 117 -5.28 14.21 13.21
C ARG A 117 -3.94 14.57 13.89
N ALA A 118 -3.09 15.39 13.25
CA ALA A 118 -1.78 15.84 13.74
C ALA A 118 -1.89 17.05 14.67
#